data_AF-C3Z3Z5-F1
#
_entry.id   AF-C3Z3Z5-F1
#
_cell.length_a   1.000
_cell.length_b   1.000
_cell.length_c   1.000
_cell.angle_alpha   90.00
_cell.angle_beta   90.00
_cell.angle_gamma   90.00
#
_symmetry.space_group_name_H-M   'P 1'
#
loop_
_entity.id
_entity.type
_entity.pdbx_description
1 polymer ?
#
loop_
_entity_poly.entity_id
_entity_poly.type
_entity_poly.pdbx_seq_one_letter_code
_entity_poly.pdbx_strand_id
1 'polypeptide(L)'
;MGRILYVGVVLCSPTQYKIFLSDSINGTFRNIADYSGHGQDHCELVGASSDPPSSWLDQDYKTCYWRYIRGENFAYGAIGHDNGHRWYGRWYRCGVTIHGQ
;
A
#
# COMPACT_ATOMS: atom_id res chain seq x y z
N MET A 1 20.21 9.59 2.79
CA MET A 1 19.62 9.17 4.09
C MET A 1 18.24 8.62 3.80
N GLY A 2 17.93 7.39 4.21
CA GLY A 2 16.61 6.79 4.00
C GLY A 2 15.55 7.50 4.84
N ARG A 3 14.39 7.79 4.24
CA ARG A 3 13.23 8.33 4.96
C ARG A 3 12.57 7.19 5.73
N ILE A 4 12.35 7.38 7.03
CA ILE A 4 11.58 6.42 7.84
C ILE A 4 10.12 6.54 7.44
N LEU A 5 9.49 5.40 7.18
CA LEU A 5 8.06 5.29 6.97
C LEU A 5 7.45 4.36 8.01
N TYR A 6 6.30 4.75 8.53
CA TYR A 6 5.48 4.00 9.46
C TYR A 6 4.40 3.28 8.68
N VAL A 7 4.25 1.99 8.92
CA VAL A 7 3.20 1.15 8.32
C VAL A 7 1.99 1.16 9.26
N GLY A 8 0.86 1.61 8.74
CA GLY A 8 -0.44 1.55 9.43
C GLY A 8 -1.32 0.50 8.78
N VAL A 9 -2.01 -0.31 9.59
CA VAL A 9 -2.90 -1.36 9.08
C VAL A 9 -4.28 -1.24 9.72
N VAL A 10 -5.32 -1.33 8.90
CA VAL A 10 -6.72 -1.41 9.34
C VAL A 10 -7.29 -2.76 8.94
N LEU A 11 -7.75 -3.54 9.92
CA LEU A 11 -8.27 -4.88 9.70
C LEU A 11 -9.75 -4.83 9.27
N CYS A 12 -10.09 -5.56 8.20
CA CYS A 12 -11.48 -5.98 7.93
C CYS A 12 -11.74 -7.39 8.44
N SER A 13 -10.72 -8.23 8.38
CA SER A 13 -10.64 -9.55 8.98
C SER A 13 -9.15 -9.86 9.27
N PRO A 14 -8.84 -10.97 9.96
CA PRO A 14 -7.45 -11.34 10.24
C PRO A 14 -6.58 -11.50 8.98
N THR A 15 -7.18 -11.82 7.83
CA THR A 15 -6.48 -12.07 6.55
C THR A 15 -6.83 -11.07 5.45
N GLN A 16 -7.65 -10.06 5.76
CA GLN A 16 -8.02 -8.99 4.84
C GLN A 16 -7.93 -7.65 5.53
N TYR A 17 -7.05 -6.79 5.03
CA TYR A 17 -6.76 -5.52 5.67
C TYR A 17 -6.34 -4.47 4.64
N LYS A 18 -6.35 -3.21 5.07
CA LYS A 18 -5.84 -2.09 4.32
C LYS A 18 -4.52 -1.63 4.91
N ILE A 19 -3.54 -1.38 4.04
CA ILE A 19 -2.20 -0.91 4.41
C ILE A 19 -2.08 0.57 4.03
N PHE A 20 -1.46 1.34 4.92
CA PHE A 20 -1.20 2.76 4.77
C PHE A 20 0.24 3.07 5.17
N LEU A 21 0.76 4.20 4.69
CA LEU A 21 2.07 4.71 5.06
C LEU A 21 1.99 6.13 5.60
N SER A 22 2.85 6.46 6.56
CA SER A 22 3.11 7.82 7.04
C SER A 22 4.59 8.05 7.23
N ASP A 23 5.03 9.30 7.17
CA ASP A 23 6.39 9.72 7.52
C ASP A 23 6.53 10.11 9.00
N SER A 24 5.44 10.02 9.76
CA SER A 24 5.40 10.26 11.20
C SER A 24 4.44 9.30 11.87
N ILE A 25 4.79 8.80 13.06
CA ILE A 25 3.94 7.90 13.84
C ILE A 25 2.60 8.54 14.23
N ASN A 26 2.59 9.87 14.41
CA ASN A 26 1.39 10.67 14.71
C ASN A 26 0.89 11.44 13.47
N GLY A 27 1.43 11.13 12.29
CA GLY A 27 1.12 11.80 11.05
C GLY A 27 -0.15 11.29 10.39
N THR A 28 -0.44 11.85 9.21
CA THR A 28 -1.49 11.31 8.36
C THR A 28 -1.00 10.04 7.68
N PHE A 29 -1.69 8.94 7.92
CA PHE A 29 -1.52 7.69 7.19
C PHE A 29 -2.25 7.78 5.85
N ARG A 30 -1.50 7.69 4.76
CA ARG A 30 -2.00 7.84 3.39
C ARG A 30 -1.99 6.49 2.69
N ASN A 31 -2.81 6.38 1.66
CA ASN A 31 -2.90 5.17 0.85
C ASN A 31 -1.55 4.85 0.20
N ILE A 32 -1.47 3.63 -0.32
CA ILE A 32 -0.36 3.16 -1.12
C ILE A 32 -0.88 2.70 -2.49
N ALA A 33 -0.09 2.93 -3.52
CA ALA A 33 -0.42 2.58 -4.90
C ALA A 33 0.75 1.91 -5.60
N ASP A 34 0.39 1.02 -6.50
CA ASP A 34 1.30 0.37 -7.42
C ASP A 34 1.20 1.08 -8.77
N TYR A 35 2.35 1.54 -9.26
CA TYR A 35 2.43 2.23 -10.53
C TYR A 35 2.37 1.27 -11.73
N SER A 36 2.91 0.04 -11.59
CA SER A 36 3.07 -0.93 -12.67
C SER A 36 2.64 -2.33 -12.24
N GLY A 37 1.35 -2.49 -11.98
CA GLY A 37 0.80 -3.78 -11.56
C GLY A 37 -0.64 -3.65 -11.09
N HIS A 38 -1.09 -4.57 -10.25
CA HIS A 38 -2.43 -4.68 -9.67
C HIS A 38 -2.42 -4.48 -8.14
N GLY A 39 -1.51 -3.66 -7.62
CA GLY A 39 -1.35 -3.41 -6.18
C GLY A 39 -0.75 -4.61 -5.45
N GLN A 40 0.00 -5.44 -6.16
CA GLN A 40 0.51 -6.71 -5.65
C GLN A 40 1.64 -6.49 -4.64
N ASP A 41 2.52 -5.54 -4.92
CA ASP A 41 3.85 -5.40 -4.34
C ASP A 41 3.89 -4.97 -2.87
N HIS A 42 2.77 -4.65 -2.23
CA HIS A 42 2.76 -4.05 -0.90
C HIS A 42 2.76 -5.04 0.26
N CYS A 43 2.59 -6.33 0.00
CA CYS A 43 2.42 -7.33 1.05
C CYS A 43 3.70 -7.58 1.86
N GLU A 44 4.86 -7.19 1.35
CA GLU A 44 6.09 -7.22 2.15
C GLU A 44 6.07 -6.29 3.37
N LEU A 45 5.24 -5.23 3.36
CA LEU A 45 5.11 -4.28 4.48
C LEU A 45 4.53 -4.93 5.73
N VAL A 46 3.86 -6.06 5.57
CA VAL A 46 3.28 -6.86 6.65
C VAL A 46 3.99 -8.22 6.79
N GLY A 47 5.16 -8.37 6.18
CA GLY A 47 6.02 -9.55 6.31
C GLY A 47 5.71 -10.71 5.38
N ALA A 48 4.88 -10.52 4.34
CA ALA A 48 4.60 -11.58 3.38
C ALA A 48 5.77 -11.80 2.40
N SER A 49 6.01 -13.05 2.02
CA SER A 49 7.01 -13.40 0.98
C SER A 49 6.44 -13.29 -0.44
N SER A 50 5.13 -13.20 -0.60
CA SER A 50 4.46 -13.06 -1.89
C SER A 50 3.45 -11.93 -1.90
N ASP A 51 3.15 -11.49 -3.11
CA ASP A 51 2.44 -10.27 -3.44
C ASP A 51 1.22 -10.64 -4.31
N PRO A 52 0.16 -11.22 -3.72
CA PRO A 52 -1.02 -11.61 -4.48
C PRO A 52 -1.76 -10.38 -5.04
N PRO A 53 -2.54 -10.53 -6.13
CA PRO A 53 -3.39 -9.47 -6.66
C PRO A 53 -4.20 -8.77 -5.57
N SER A 54 -4.09 -7.44 -5.49
CA SER A 54 -4.94 -6.65 -4.61
C SER A 54 -6.28 -6.35 -5.28
N SER A 55 -7.25 -5.94 -4.48
CA SER A 55 -8.57 -5.55 -4.98
C SER A 55 -8.54 -4.17 -5.66
N TRP A 56 -9.36 -4.00 -6.69
CA TRP A 56 -9.57 -2.71 -7.38
C TRP A 56 -10.01 -1.63 -6.39
N LEU A 57 -9.54 -0.38 -6.59
CA LEU A 57 -9.99 0.74 -5.77
C LEU A 57 -11.11 1.55 -6.40
N ASP A 58 -12.06 1.91 -5.53
CA ASP A 58 -12.98 3.04 -5.73
C ASP A 58 -12.15 4.33 -5.88
N GLN A 59 -12.49 5.09 -6.90
CA GLN A 59 -11.79 6.26 -7.42
C GLN A 59 -11.80 7.43 -6.41
N ASP A 60 -10.65 7.80 -5.80
CA ASP A 60 -10.37 9.20 -5.38
C ASP A 60 -8.95 9.53 -4.83
N TYR A 61 -7.95 8.64 -4.93
CA TYR A 61 -6.63 8.92 -4.33
C TYR A 61 -5.68 9.65 -5.29
N LYS A 62 -5.85 10.96 -5.40
CA LYS A 62 -5.01 11.83 -6.23
C LYS A 62 -3.59 12.01 -5.70
N THR A 63 -3.31 11.72 -4.43
CA THR A 63 -1.98 11.87 -3.82
C THR A 63 -1.77 10.84 -2.72
N CYS A 64 -0.79 9.96 -2.88
CA CYS A 64 -0.49 8.91 -1.92
C CYS A 64 0.96 8.41 -2.05
N TYR A 65 1.34 7.39 -1.28
CA TYR A 65 2.66 6.76 -1.40
C TYR A 65 2.64 5.73 -2.52
N TRP A 66 3.75 5.57 -3.24
CA TRP A 66 3.81 4.61 -4.34
C TRP A 66 5.22 4.20 -4.72
N ARG A 67 5.29 3.09 -5.45
CA ARG A 67 6.51 2.57 -6.08
C ARG A 67 6.15 1.71 -7.29
N TYR A 68 7.15 1.23 -8.03
CA TYR A 68 6.94 0.40 -9.22
C TYR A 68 7.00 -1.10 -8.91
N ILE A 69 7.98 -1.49 -8.09
CA ILE A 69 8.22 -2.89 -7.77
C ILE A 69 8.57 -3.06 -6.28
N ARG A 70 8.40 -4.29 -5.82
CA ARG A 70 8.80 -4.73 -4.48
C ARG A 70 10.26 -4.36 -4.18
N GLY A 71 10.53 -3.92 -2.95
CA GLY A 71 11.87 -3.55 -2.49
C GLY A 71 12.31 -2.13 -2.83
N GLU A 72 11.57 -1.41 -3.68
CA GLU A 72 11.84 0.01 -3.92
C GLU A 72 11.38 0.89 -2.75
N ASN A 73 12.05 2.04 -2.62
CA ASN A 73 11.61 3.11 -1.74
C ASN A 73 10.31 3.72 -2.26
N PHE A 74 9.40 4.04 -1.34
CA PHE A 74 8.18 4.75 -1.70
C PHE A 74 8.45 6.23 -1.99
N ALA A 75 7.95 6.69 -3.14
CA ALA A 75 7.75 8.10 -3.41
C ALA A 75 6.42 8.58 -2.83
N TYR A 76 6.32 9.88 -2.53
CA TYR A 76 5.06 10.51 -2.15
C TYR A 76 4.72 11.60 -3.15
N GLY A 77 3.51 11.58 -3.69
CA GLY A 77 3.09 12.61 -4.62
C GLY A 77 1.81 12.27 -5.34
N ALA A 78 1.50 13.10 -6.34
CA ALA A 78 0.36 12.86 -7.20
C ALA A 78 0.62 11.65 -8.08
N ILE A 79 -0.35 10.74 -8.12
CA ILE A 79 -0.29 9.55 -8.95
C ILE A 79 -1.48 9.67 -9.89
N GLY A 80 -1.23 9.75 -11.20
CA GLY A 80 -2.31 10.01 -12.15
C GLY A 80 -2.07 11.07 -13.21
N HIS A 81 -0.88 11.69 -13.27
CA HIS A 81 -0.61 12.71 -14.30
C HIS A 81 -0.58 12.11 -15.73
N ASP A 82 -0.04 10.88 -15.87
CA ASP A 82 0.12 10.26 -17.18
C ASP A 82 -0.71 8.97 -17.28
N ASN A 83 -1.72 8.96 -18.16
CA ASN A 83 -2.70 7.91 -18.46
C ASN A 83 -2.20 6.45 -18.37
N GLY A 84 -2.38 5.78 -17.23
CA GLY A 84 -1.98 4.38 -17.07
C GLY A 84 -2.72 3.72 -15.91
N HIS A 85 -3.07 2.45 -16.08
CA HIS A 85 -3.80 1.61 -15.14
C HIS A 85 -3.07 1.56 -13.79
N ARG A 86 -3.45 2.43 -12.86
CA ARG A 86 -2.89 2.47 -11.51
C ARG A 86 -3.81 1.71 -10.59
N TRP A 87 -3.22 0.83 -9.82
CA TRP A 87 -3.96 -0.05 -8.95
C TRP A 87 -3.64 0.32 -7.53
N TYR A 88 -4.70 0.78 -6.89
CA TYR A 88 -4.65 1.11 -5.51
C TYR A 88 -5.36 -0.05 -4.83
N GLY A 89 -4.67 -0.79 -3.96
CA GLY A 89 -5.30 -1.92 -3.28
C GLY A 89 -6.35 -1.43 -2.30
N ARG A 90 -7.65 -1.69 -2.55
CA ARG A 90 -8.71 -1.33 -1.58
C ARG A 90 -8.51 -2.12 -0.30
N TRP A 91 -8.22 -3.40 -0.48
CA TRP A 91 -7.88 -4.38 0.53
C TRP A 91 -6.82 -5.33 -0.02
N TYR A 92 -5.95 -5.78 0.89
CA TYR A 92 -4.88 -6.73 0.65
C TYR A 92 -5.23 -8.07 1.30
N ARG A 93 -4.87 -9.16 0.64
CA ARG A 93 -4.99 -10.53 1.14
C ARG A 93 -3.63 -11.21 1.06
N CYS A 94 -2.67 -10.74 1.86
CA CYS A 94 -1.26 -11.15 1.74
C CYS A 94 -0.97 -12.57 2.25
N GLY A 95 -1.96 -13.32 2.71
CA GLY A 95 -1.76 -14.64 3.31
C GLY A 95 -1.09 -14.61 4.69
N VAL A 96 -0.80 -13.43 5.24
CA VAL A 96 -0.32 -13.23 6.62
C VAL A 96 -1.49 -12.82 7.50
N THR A 97 -1.64 -13.51 8.63
CA THR A 97 -2.64 -13.16 9.64
C THR A 97 -2.09 -12.06 10.53
N ILE A 98 -2.82 -10.96 10.64
CA ILE A 98 -2.49 -9.88 11.57
C ILE A 98 -3.37 -10.05 12.80
N HIS A 99 -2.74 -10.38 13.92
CA HIS A 99 -3.41 -10.47 15.20
C HIS A 99 -3.58 -9.06 15.76
N GLY A 100 -4.82 -8.58 15.81
CA GLY A 100 -5.16 -7.42 16.65
C GLY A 100 -5.05 -7.83 18.11
N GLN A 101 -4.46 -6.98 18.94
CA GLN A 101 -4.59 -7.12 20.40
C GLN A 101 -6.01 -6.79 20.84
#